data_AF-A0A9D6M9Q8-F1
#
_entry.id   AF-A0A9D6M9Q8-F1
#
_cell.length_a   1.000
_cell.length_b   1.000
_cell.length_c   1.000
_cell.angle_alpha   90.00
_cell.angle_beta   90.00
_cell.angle_gamma   90.00
#
_symmetry.space_group_name_H-M   'P 1'
#
loop_
_entity.id
_entity.type
_entity.pdbx_description
1 polymer ?
#
loop_
_entity_poly.entity_id
_entity_poly.type
_entity_poly.pdbx_seq_one_letter_code
_entity_poly.pdbx_strand_id
1 'polypeptide(L)'
;QAEIDGKPASIAAREPNGLVAVDVPAGHHTVGIHFGSTPLRRAADAISVLTAIGLVVWAVAVKKELKETRETKETVALTKPPSSLLSPISLISLLLLRAVYLDNFPNPFSNTPFDGATVAGVATPLSVNFDHRLALIGLDLPHATARSGDAFDFNLYWRPLDAPLDADYSISAHLIDASGGLFGQADSQHPGGLPTSRWRGDQYALDHHRLLILPGTPPGAYRLVAGVYRFDTGASLSLRDDNDIPQGTTTTLAQIVVTRPTRYPTNAELSPSVLLDGPLGPLTLVGYDLANGAQPVAAGSPLSFTLYWRAGRDVPAERLYARFELVAADGKMILSKDLPPARVDYPTTEWATGEAVRAPQTIQIPADAPAGKVRLQLSLIDEAGSFVAGPIALSKIEIVAPQRSTERPHAGHPLDVVFGGAIRLLGYDLAPEALTIGQPFKLTLYWESIAPVAQSYTVFTHLLDSDNHIRAQRDSPPLGGARPTTGWLPGEVLTDVYELKVEPDAPAGSYAIEVGLYDGASGQRLPVLDAAGQAGGDRVILANLRLDR
;
A
#
# COMPACT_ATOMS: atom_id res chain seq x y z
N GLN A 1 18.72 -23.28 12.51
CA GLN A 1 20.15 -23.29 12.88
C GLN A 1 20.89 -22.62 11.74
N ALA A 2 21.98 -21.92 12.02
CA ALA A 2 22.77 -21.26 10.99
C ALA A 2 24.23 -21.71 11.08
N GLU A 3 24.90 -21.73 9.94
CA GLU A 3 26.33 -22.00 9.82
C GLU A 3 26.98 -20.93 8.95
N ILE A 4 28.19 -20.51 9.33
CA ILE A 4 29.07 -19.65 8.51
C ILE A 4 30.31 -20.48 8.21
N ASP A 5 30.58 -20.72 6.92
CA ASP A 5 31.69 -21.55 6.44
C ASP A 5 31.74 -22.93 7.10
N GLY A 6 30.56 -23.54 7.29
CA GLY A 6 30.39 -24.86 7.91
C GLY A 6 30.54 -24.88 9.44
N LYS A 7 30.65 -23.72 10.10
CA LYS A 7 30.69 -23.62 11.57
C LYS A 7 29.38 -23.05 12.11
N PRO A 8 28.82 -23.61 13.21
CA PRO A 8 27.61 -23.09 13.81
C PRO A 8 27.71 -21.60 14.16
N ALA A 9 26.71 -20.83 13.75
CA ALA A 9 26.58 -19.40 14.03
C ALA A 9 25.36 -19.14 14.92
N SER A 10 25.49 -18.15 15.81
CA SER A 10 24.39 -17.71 16.67
C SER A 10 23.30 -17.05 15.82
N ILE A 11 22.05 -17.40 16.14
CA ILE A 11 20.87 -16.78 15.54
C ILE A 11 20.16 -15.92 16.58
N ALA A 12 19.63 -14.78 16.15
CA ALA A 12 18.74 -13.94 16.94
C ALA A 12 17.44 -13.69 16.16
N ALA A 13 16.34 -13.44 16.87
CA ALA A 13 15.13 -12.90 16.24
C ALA A 13 15.28 -11.38 16.11
N ARG A 14 15.06 -10.84 14.92
CA ARG A 14 15.05 -9.40 14.69
C ARG A 14 13.64 -8.86 14.95
N GLU A 15 13.53 -7.93 15.88
CA GLU A 15 12.32 -7.13 16.08
C GLU A 15 12.25 -6.04 14.98
N PRO A 16 11.05 -5.68 14.48
CA PRO A 16 9.72 -6.20 14.84
C PRO A 16 9.27 -7.39 13.98
N ASN A 17 10.05 -7.80 12.98
CA ASN A 17 9.62 -8.69 11.90
C ASN A 17 9.81 -10.19 12.17
N GLY A 18 10.40 -10.56 13.31
CA GLY A 18 10.59 -11.96 13.71
C GLY A 18 11.56 -12.75 12.83
N LEU A 19 12.32 -12.08 11.96
CA LEU A 19 13.26 -12.73 11.05
C LEU A 19 14.48 -13.28 11.80
N VAL A 20 15.04 -14.38 11.30
CA VAL A 20 16.29 -14.96 11.80
C VAL A 20 17.46 -14.10 11.33
N ALA A 21 18.18 -13.48 12.26
CA ALA A 21 19.40 -12.72 12.02
C ALA A 21 20.63 -13.54 12.40
N VAL A 22 21.69 -13.42 11.59
CA VAL A 22 23.01 -14.03 11.79
C VAL A 22 24.06 -12.95 11.53
N ASP A 23 24.96 -12.73 12.49
CA ASP A 23 26.06 -11.79 12.33
C ASP A 23 27.16 -12.42 11.46
N VAL A 24 27.36 -11.88 10.25
CA VAL A 24 28.38 -12.34 9.31
C VAL A 24 29.56 -11.36 9.33
N PRO A 25 30.80 -11.82 9.62
CA PRO A 25 31.98 -10.96 9.57
C PRO A 25 32.21 -10.34 8.18
N ALA A 26 32.98 -9.25 8.12
CA ALA A 26 33.33 -8.63 6.86
C ALA A 26 34.26 -9.55 6.03
N GLY A 27 33.83 -9.90 4.81
CA GLY A 27 34.58 -10.78 3.91
C GLY A 27 33.66 -11.62 3.02
N HIS A 28 34.24 -12.62 2.34
CA HIS A 28 33.48 -13.63 1.61
C HIS A 28 33.19 -14.82 2.51
N HIS A 29 31.90 -15.08 2.77
CA HIS A 29 31.43 -16.16 3.63
C HIS A 29 30.29 -16.93 2.96
N THR A 30 30.22 -18.23 3.22
CA THR A 30 29.07 -19.06 2.84
C THR A 30 28.18 -19.26 4.05
N VAL A 31 26.93 -18.77 3.98
CA VAL A 31 25.96 -18.90 5.07
C VAL A 31 24.97 -20.02 4.74
N GLY A 32 24.93 -21.06 5.58
CA GLY A 32 23.96 -22.14 5.51
C GLY A 32 22.87 -21.96 6.56
N ILE A 33 21.60 -21.97 6.16
CA ILE A 33 20.46 -21.93 7.08
C ILE A 33 19.65 -23.20 6.90
N HIS A 34 19.41 -23.94 7.98
CA HIS A 34 18.61 -25.16 7.94
C HIS A 34 17.69 -25.30 9.16
N PHE A 35 16.57 -25.97 8.96
CA PHE A 35 15.65 -26.34 10.02
C PHE A 35 16.24 -27.49 10.84
N GLY A 36 16.27 -27.35 12.17
CA GLY A 36 16.80 -28.36 13.09
C GLY A 36 15.92 -28.50 14.34
N SER A 37 16.08 -29.59 15.10
CA SER A 37 15.34 -29.81 16.34
C SER A 37 15.85 -28.89 17.45
N THR A 38 14.92 -28.20 18.13
CA THR A 38 15.22 -27.40 19.31
C THR A 38 15.23 -28.29 20.57
N PRO A 39 15.92 -27.89 21.66
CA PRO A 39 15.86 -28.62 22.93
C PRO A 39 14.42 -28.82 23.42
N LEU A 40 13.58 -27.80 23.26
CA LEU A 40 12.15 -27.86 23.59
C LEU A 40 11.41 -28.92 22.76
N ARG A 41 11.64 -28.98 21.45
CA ARG A 41 11.02 -29.97 20.56
C ARG A 41 11.46 -31.39 20.94
N ARG A 42 12.75 -31.61 21.24
CA ARG A 42 13.23 -32.94 21.69
C ARG A 42 12.62 -33.35 23.02
N ALA A 43 12.43 -32.41 23.95
CA ALA A 43 11.74 -32.69 25.21
C ALA A 43 10.28 -33.09 24.98
N ALA A 44 9.57 -32.37 24.09
CA ALA A 44 8.20 -32.71 23.71
C ALA A 44 8.09 -34.09 23.02
N ASP A 45 9.03 -34.41 22.12
CA ASP A 45 9.11 -35.71 21.46
C ASP A 45 9.33 -36.83 22.50
N ALA A 46 10.25 -36.62 23.46
CA ALA A 46 10.52 -37.58 24.53
C ALA A 46 9.29 -37.81 25.44
N ILE A 47 8.58 -36.75 25.83
CA ILE A 47 7.34 -36.86 26.61
C ILE A 47 6.27 -37.66 25.84
N SER A 48 6.14 -37.41 24.55
CA SER A 48 5.17 -38.10 23.68
C SER A 48 5.47 -39.59 23.59
N VAL A 49 6.74 -39.97 23.41
CA VAL A 49 7.19 -41.37 23.40
C VAL A 49 6.94 -42.04 24.76
N LEU A 50 7.27 -41.37 25.86
CA LEU A 50 7.04 -41.91 27.21
C LEU A 50 5.55 -42.14 27.49
N THR A 51 4.69 -41.25 27.00
CA THR A 51 3.24 -41.36 27.14
C THR A 51 2.70 -42.52 26.31
N ALA A 52 3.18 -42.68 25.06
CA ALA A 52 2.81 -43.81 24.21
C ALA A 52 3.22 -45.16 24.84
N ILE A 53 4.43 -45.24 25.39
CA ILE A 53 4.89 -46.43 26.13
C ILE A 53 3.99 -46.69 27.34
N GLY A 54 3.66 -45.65 28.12
CA GLY A 54 2.76 -45.75 29.26
C GLY A 54 1.39 -46.31 28.90
N LEU A 55 0.80 -45.85 27.79
CA LEU A 55 -0.48 -46.35 27.28
C LEU A 55 -0.41 -47.81 26.84
N VAL A 56 0.69 -48.25 26.22
CA VAL A 56 0.88 -49.65 25.83
C VAL A 56 1.01 -50.54 27.07
N VAL A 57 1.82 -50.13 28.06
CA VAL A 57 1.98 -50.87 29.33
C VAL A 57 0.64 -50.99 30.05
N TRP A 58 -0.11 -49.88 30.11
CA TRP A 58 -1.44 -49.86 30.71
C TRP A 58 -2.42 -50.78 29.98
N ALA A 59 -2.46 -50.75 28.65
CA ALA A 59 -3.32 -51.63 27.85
C ALA A 59 -3.00 -53.12 28.06
N VAL A 60 -1.71 -53.48 28.21
CA VAL A 60 -1.29 -54.84 28.53
C VAL A 60 -1.69 -55.24 29.95
N ALA A 61 -1.53 -54.35 30.93
CA ALA A 61 -1.93 -54.59 32.32
C ALA A 61 -3.44 -54.82 32.46
N VAL A 62 -4.26 -53.98 31.82
CA VAL A 62 -5.72 -54.12 31.79
C VAL A 62 -6.14 -55.43 31.11
N LYS A 63 -5.47 -55.81 30.01
CA LYS A 63 -5.75 -57.09 29.33
C LYS A 63 -5.39 -58.30 30.20
N LYS A 64 -4.37 -58.18 31.05
CA LYS A 64 -3.95 -59.23 31.98
C LYS A 64 -4.94 -59.37 33.15
N GLU A 65 -5.38 -58.26 33.75
CA GLU A 65 -6.42 -58.24 34.80
C GLU A 65 -7.75 -58.84 34.29
N LEU A 66 -8.18 -58.47 33.07
CA LEU A 66 -9.39 -59.03 32.47
C LEU A 66 -9.28 -60.53 32.14
N LYS A 67 -8.07 -61.05 31.93
CA LYS A 67 -7.83 -62.47 31.69
C LYS A 67 -7.79 -63.28 32.99
N GLU A 68 -7.14 -62.77 34.03
CA GLU A 68 -7.11 -63.38 35.38
C GLU A 68 -8.52 -63.42 36.01
N THR A 69 -9.35 -62.40 35.78
CA THR A 69 -10.76 -62.38 36.26
C THR A 69 -11.67 -63.40 35.54
N ARG A 70 -11.23 -63.95 34.40
CA ARG A 70 -12.03 -64.92 33.61
C ARG A 70 -11.70 -66.39 33.94
N GLU A 71 -10.58 -66.67 34.60
CA GLU A 71 -10.15 -68.03 34.97
C GLU A 71 -10.42 -68.41 36.43
N THR A 72 -10.83 -67.49 37.30
CA THR A 72 -11.22 -67.81 38.69
C THR A 72 -12.71 -67.55 38.91
N LYS A 73 -13.51 -68.58 38.64
CA LYS A 73 -14.94 -68.61 38.97
C LYS A 73 -15.15 -69.63 40.10
N GLU A 74 -14.83 -69.25 41.34
CA GLU A 74 -15.53 -69.73 42.55
C GLU A 74 -15.10 -68.96 43.80
N THR A 75 -16.11 -68.60 44.60
CA THR A 75 -16.11 -67.97 45.94
C THR A 75 -15.74 -66.49 46.07
N VAL A 76 -16.70 -65.77 46.65
CA VAL A 76 -16.77 -64.32 46.83
C VAL A 76 -15.94 -63.89 48.04
N ALA A 77 -15.11 -62.86 47.88
CA ALA A 77 -14.75 -61.93 48.94
C ALA A 77 -14.68 -60.50 48.39
N LEU A 78 -15.56 -59.63 48.90
CA LEU A 78 -15.62 -58.20 48.61
C LEU A 78 -14.29 -57.52 48.97
N THR A 79 -13.54 -57.10 47.96
CA THR A 79 -12.50 -56.08 48.10
C THR A 79 -12.69 -55.02 47.02
N LYS A 80 -12.78 -53.75 47.44
CA LYS A 80 -13.04 -52.58 46.58
C LYS A 80 -11.94 -52.46 45.51
N PRO A 81 -12.25 -52.21 44.23
CA PRO A 81 -11.21 -51.84 43.27
C PRO A 81 -10.71 -50.41 43.56
N PRO A 82 -9.43 -50.12 43.32
CA PRO A 82 -8.84 -48.83 43.61
C PRO A 82 -9.37 -47.74 42.66
N SER A 83 -9.59 -46.57 43.23
CA SER A 83 -9.86 -45.32 42.54
C SER A 83 -8.65 -44.87 41.72
N SER A 84 -8.62 -45.15 40.41
CA SER A 84 -7.88 -44.36 39.39
C SER A 84 -8.00 -44.93 37.96
N LEU A 85 -9.13 -45.54 37.60
CA LEU A 85 -9.46 -45.74 36.19
C LEU A 85 -10.14 -44.46 35.65
N LEU A 86 -9.32 -43.47 35.29
CA LEU A 86 -9.70 -42.52 34.24
C LEU A 86 -9.81 -43.34 32.94
N SER A 87 -10.98 -43.95 32.80
CA SER A 87 -11.33 -44.97 31.83
C SER A 87 -11.26 -44.49 30.37
N PRO A 88 -11.20 -45.40 29.37
CA PRO A 88 -11.39 -45.04 27.96
C PRO A 88 -12.75 -44.38 27.72
N ILE A 89 -13.71 -44.56 28.64
CA ILE A 89 -15.00 -43.86 28.63
C ILE A 89 -14.79 -42.37 28.88
N SER A 90 -13.84 -41.94 29.71
CA SER A 90 -13.53 -40.51 29.88
C SER A 90 -12.95 -39.91 28.61
N LEU A 91 -12.07 -40.63 27.91
CA LEU A 91 -11.51 -40.19 26.62
C LEU A 91 -12.58 -40.17 25.52
N ILE A 92 -13.41 -41.21 25.42
CA ILE A 92 -14.56 -41.29 24.50
C ILE A 92 -15.59 -40.21 24.83
N SER A 93 -15.85 -39.93 26.11
CA SER A 93 -16.76 -38.87 26.55
C SER A 93 -16.21 -37.49 26.23
N LEU A 94 -14.89 -37.29 26.32
CA LEU A 94 -14.26 -36.02 25.90
C LEU A 94 -14.29 -35.87 24.38
N LEU A 95 -14.06 -36.95 23.63
CA LEU A 95 -14.16 -36.94 22.17
C LEU A 95 -15.61 -36.74 21.70
N LEU A 96 -16.59 -37.33 22.38
CA LEU A 96 -18.02 -37.11 22.12
C LEU A 96 -18.46 -35.71 22.56
N LEU A 97 -18.00 -35.22 23.72
CA LEU A 97 -18.25 -33.85 24.16
C LEU A 97 -17.68 -32.87 23.13
N ARG A 98 -16.50 -33.14 22.59
CA ARG A 98 -15.94 -32.34 21.51
C ARG A 98 -16.79 -32.45 20.24
N ALA A 99 -16.97 -33.65 19.70
CA ALA A 99 -17.59 -33.88 18.40
C ALA A 99 -19.09 -33.56 18.36
N VAL A 100 -19.80 -33.68 19.49
CA VAL A 100 -21.24 -33.42 19.58
C VAL A 100 -21.51 -32.01 20.09
N TYR A 101 -20.74 -31.52 21.06
CA TYR A 101 -21.01 -30.24 21.72
C TYR A 101 -20.01 -29.14 21.32
N LEU A 102 -18.71 -29.33 21.52
CA LEU A 102 -17.74 -28.23 21.31
C LEU A 102 -17.60 -27.82 19.83
N ASP A 103 -17.71 -28.78 18.91
CA ASP A 103 -17.58 -28.54 17.47
C ASP A 103 -18.91 -28.09 16.82
N ASN A 104 -20.07 -28.35 17.44
CA ASN A 104 -21.39 -28.04 16.85
C ASN A 104 -22.17 -26.92 17.56
N PHE A 105 -21.81 -26.54 18.79
CA PHE A 105 -22.52 -25.52 19.58
C PHE A 105 -21.58 -24.38 20.01
N PRO A 106 -22.07 -23.11 20.00
CA PRO A 106 -21.31 -21.96 20.47
C PRO A 106 -20.89 -22.16 21.93
N ASN A 107 -19.60 -22.06 22.22
CA ASN A 107 -19.06 -22.24 23.57
C ASN A 107 -17.84 -21.33 23.80
N PRO A 108 -17.39 -21.15 25.06
CA PRO A 108 -16.30 -20.23 25.40
C PRO A 108 -14.94 -20.55 24.74
N PHE A 109 -14.79 -21.74 24.16
CA PHE A 109 -13.56 -22.21 23.53
C PHE A 109 -13.63 -22.23 21.99
N SER A 110 -14.82 -22.23 21.38
CA SER A 110 -15.04 -22.26 19.92
C SER A 110 -15.85 -21.08 19.39
N ASN A 111 -16.08 -20.05 20.21
CA ASN A 111 -16.68 -18.78 19.77
C ASN A 111 -15.71 -18.11 18.79
N THR A 112 -15.66 -18.60 17.56
CA THR A 112 -15.02 -17.89 16.46
C THR A 112 -15.92 -16.70 16.23
N PRO A 113 -15.45 -15.46 16.50
CA PRO A 113 -16.27 -14.29 16.22
C PRO A 113 -16.54 -14.15 14.72
N PHE A 114 -15.89 -14.95 13.87
CA PHE A 114 -16.01 -14.91 12.42
C PHE A 114 -17.10 -15.85 11.90
N ASP A 115 -18.10 -15.29 11.22
CA ASP A 115 -19.21 -16.05 10.60
C ASP A 115 -18.94 -16.45 9.14
N GLY A 116 -17.70 -16.26 8.67
CA GLY A 116 -17.29 -16.44 7.27
C GLY A 116 -17.31 -15.13 6.47
N ALA A 117 -17.95 -14.07 6.98
CA ALA A 117 -18.00 -12.76 6.34
C ALA A 117 -17.56 -11.61 7.24
N THR A 118 -18.04 -11.60 8.48
CA THR A 118 -17.82 -10.54 9.46
C THR A 118 -17.27 -11.11 10.75
N VAL A 119 -16.59 -10.27 11.52
CA VAL A 119 -16.07 -10.62 12.84
C VAL A 119 -16.90 -9.89 13.90
N ALA A 120 -17.62 -10.65 14.73
CA ALA A 120 -18.40 -10.17 15.84
C ALA A 120 -17.52 -9.44 16.86
N GLY A 121 -17.95 -8.25 17.29
CA GLY A 121 -17.23 -7.42 18.27
C GLY A 121 -16.21 -6.45 17.69
N VAL A 122 -16.01 -6.41 16.37
CA VAL A 122 -15.24 -5.36 15.70
C VAL A 122 -15.94 -4.01 15.87
N ALA A 123 -15.17 -2.98 16.23
CA ALA A 123 -15.68 -1.64 16.49
C ALA A 123 -16.25 -0.98 15.23
N THR A 124 -15.54 -1.09 14.10
CA THR A 124 -15.98 -0.56 12.80
C THR A 124 -15.97 -1.67 11.74
N PRO A 125 -17.11 -2.31 11.46
CA PRO A 125 -17.23 -3.27 10.37
C PRO A 125 -16.98 -2.60 9.01
N LEU A 126 -16.23 -3.25 8.14
CA LEU A 126 -15.92 -2.78 6.79
C LEU A 126 -16.29 -3.86 5.76
N SER A 127 -16.42 -3.46 4.49
CA SER A 127 -16.60 -4.39 3.37
C SER A 127 -15.92 -3.80 2.14
N VAL A 128 -14.59 -3.88 2.13
CA VAL A 128 -13.77 -3.30 1.05
C VAL A 128 -13.10 -4.44 0.31
N ASN A 129 -13.34 -4.51 -1.00
CA ASN A 129 -12.82 -5.55 -1.89
C ASN A 129 -11.59 -5.04 -2.66
N PHE A 130 -10.45 -5.72 -2.47
CA PHE A 130 -9.24 -5.53 -3.26
C PHE A 130 -9.12 -6.64 -4.29
N ASP A 131 -9.51 -6.30 -5.52
CA ASP A 131 -9.37 -7.11 -6.73
C ASP A 131 -9.88 -8.56 -6.63
N HIS A 132 -10.93 -8.79 -5.84
CA HIS A 132 -11.47 -10.12 -5.49
C HIS A 132 -10.47 -11.07 -4.84
N ARG A 133 -9.31 -10.56 -4.39
CA ARG A 133 -8.27 -11.33 -3.70
C ARG A 133 -8.43 -11.23 -2.20
N LEU A 134 -8.50 -10.00 -1.69
CA LEU A 134 -8.50 -9.71 -0.26
C LEU A 134 -9.66 -8.78 0.08
N ALA A 135 -10.33 -9.06 1.20
CA ALA A 135 -11.33 -8.16 1.76
C ALA A 135 -10.87 -7.61 3.10
N LEU A 136 -10.95 -6.29 3.25
CA LEU A 136 -10.89 -5.62 4.55
C LEU A 136 -12.29 -5.63 5.16
N ILE A 137 -12.43 -6.35 6.27
CA ILE A 137 -13.73 -6.62 6.91
C ILE A 137 -13.93 -5.89 8.24
N GLY A 138 -12.90 -5.22 8.74
CA GLY A 138 -13.01 -4.53 10.03
C GLY A 138 -11.83 -3.63 10.39
N LEU A 139 -12.12 -2.64 11.22
CA LEU A 139 -11.17 -1.73 11.86
C LEU A 139 -11.49 -1.62 13.36
N ASP A 140 -10.45 -1.81 14.18
CA ASP A 140 -10.45 -1.39 15.58
C ASP A 140 -9.46 -0.24 15.75
N LEU A 141 -10.00 0.95 16.04
CA LEU A 141 -9.25 2.17 16.29
C LEU A 141 -9.65 2.72 17.67
N PRO A 142 -8.89 2.44 18.74
CA PRO A 142 -9.24 2.85 20.10
C PRO A 142 -9.35 4.38 20.26
N HIS A 143 -8.50 5.12 19.53
CA HIS A 143 -8.43 6.57 19.62
C HIS A 143 -8.30 7.17 18.21
N ALA A 144 -9.24 8.05 17.86
CA ALA A 144 -9.18 8.85 16.63
C ALA A 144 -8.48 10.20 16.83
N THR A 145 -7.80 10.39 17.97
CA THR A 145 -7.06 11.61 18.31
C THR A 145 -5.69 11.23 18.83
N ALA A 146 -4.65 11.86 18.31
CA ALA A 146 -3.27 11.66 18.73
C ALA A 146 -2.47 12.97 18.64
N ARG A 147 -1.29 13.03 19.25
CA ARG A 147 -0.43 14.22 19.16
C ARG A 147 0.59 14.03 18.05
N SER A 148 1.03 15.14 17.45
CA SER A 148 2.18 15.12 16.55
C SER A 148 3.41 14.51 17.24
N GLY A 149 4.09 13.56 16.59
CA GLY A 149 5.26 12.88 17.14
C GLY A 149 4.94 11.67 18.01
N ASP A 150 3.68 11.45 18.39
CA ASP A 150 3.25 10.24 19.09
C ASP A 150 2.91 9.13 18.08
N ALA A 151 2.89 7.89 18.57
CA ALA A 151 2.37 6.75 17.82
C ALA A 151 1.00 6.33 18.34
N PHE A 152 0.15 5.80 17.47
CA PHE A 152 -1.11 5.17 17.86
C PHE A 152 -1.23 3.79 17.24
N ASP A 153 -1.95 2.91 17.94
CA ASP A 153 -2.17 1.53 17.53
C ASP A 153 -3.58 1.37 16.95
N PHE A 154 -3.72 0.51 15.94
CA PHE A 154 -5.00 0.10 15.38
C PHE A 154 -4.88 -1.30 14.78
N ASN A 155 -6.02 -1.99 14.64
CA ASN A 155 -6.06 -3.31 14.06
C ASN A 155 -6.92 -3.33 12.81
N LEU A 156 -6.45 -4.03 11.79
CA LEU A 156 -7.20 -4.32 10.57
C LEU A 156 -7.55 -5.81 10.51
N TYR A 157 -8.77 -6.09 10.07
CA TYR A 157 -9.27 -7.45 9.94
C TYR A 157 -9.40 -7.78 8.47
N TRP A 158 -8.69 -8.81 8.03
CA TRP A 158 -8.62 -9.20 6.62
C TRP A 158 -9.14 -10.61 6.42
N ARG A 159 -9.76 -10.88 5.28
CA ARG A 159 -10.04 -12.26 4.84
C ARG A 159 -9.63 -12.44 3.38
N PRO A 160 -9.16 -13.64 2.99
CA PRO A 160 -8.99 -13.95 1.58
C PRO A 160 -10.38 -14.22 0.97
N LEU A 161 -10.61 -13.69 -0.22
CA LEU A 161 -11.82 -13.95 -1.01
C LEU A 161 -11.63 -15.14 -1.97
N ASP A 162 -10.41 -15.34 -2.46
CA ASP A 162 -10.02 -16.41 -3.38
C ASP A 162 -8.83 -17.19 -2.83
N ALA A 163 -9.09 -18.12 -1.91
CA ALA A 163 -8.06 -18.92 -1.24
C ALA A 163 -7.83 -20.28 -1.92
N PRO A 164 -6.58 -20.75 -2.06
CA PRO A 164 -5.33 -20.09 -1.66
C PRO A 164 -4.96 -18.93 -2.59
N LEU A 165 -4.38 -17.88 -2.02
CA LEU A 165 -3.91 -16.73 -2.79
C LEU A 165 -2.69 -17.11 -3.65
N ASP A 166 -2.65 -16.57 -4.86
CA ASP A 166 -1.63 -16.82 -5.88
C ASP A 166 -0.28 -16.15 -5.58
N ALA A 167 -0.28 -15.19 -4.64
CA ALA A 167 0.86 -14.37 -4.29
C ALA A 167 0.82 -13.92 -2.83
N ASP A 168 1.96 -13.39 -2.39
CA ASP A 168 2.05 -12.68 -1.12
C ASP A 168 1.76 -11.19 -1.31
N TYR A 169 0.84 -10.69 -0.51
CA TYR A 169 0.37 -9.32 -0.51
C TYR A 169 0.79 -8.63 0.79
N SER A 170 1.08 -7.34 0.68
CA SER A 170 1.44 -6.44 1.78
C SER A 170 0.38 -5.34 1.90
N ILE A 171 0.22 -4.83 3.11
CA ILE A 171 -0.74 -3.78 3.44
C ILE A 171 0.01 -2.47 3.62
N SER A 172 -0.36 -1.44 2.88
CA SER A 172 0.07 -0.08 3.19
C SER A 172 -0.89 0.55 4.17
N ALA A 173 -0.38 1.29 5.15
CA ALA A 173 -1.22 2.05 6.08
C ALA A 173 -0.59 3.42 6.33
N HIS A 174 -1.22 4.47 5.79
CA HIS A 174 -0.65 5.81 5.71
C HIS A 174 -1.56 6.83 6.39
N LEU A 175 -0.95 7.81 7.05
CA LEU A 175 -1.63 8.99 7.53
C LEU A 175 -1.36 10.14 6.55
N ILE A 176 -2.40 10.60 5.88
CA ILE A 176 -2.28 11.63 4.83
C ILE A 176 -3.19 12.83 5.11
N ASP A 177 -2.82 13.98 4.57
CA ASP A 177 -3.68 15.17 4.60
C ASP A 177 -4.68 15.20 3.43
N ALA A 178 -5.42 16.30 3.31
CA ALA A 178 -6.38 16.51 2.22
C ALA A 178 -5.72 16.64 0.83
N SER A 179 -4.43 17.01 0.77
CA SER A 179 -3.66 17.13 -0.47
C SER A 179 -2.89 15.85 -0.85
N GLY A 180 -2.95 14.81 0.00
CA GLY A 180 -2.21 13.57 -0.17
C GLY A 180 -0.79 13.59 0.41
N GLY A 181 -0.41 14.65 1.14
CA GLY A 181 0.87 14.73 1.83
C GLY A 181 0.98 13.66 2.93
N LEU A 182 2.10 12.94 2.98
CA LEU A 182 2.34 11.85 3.92
C LEU A 182 2.86 12.37 5.27
N PHE A 183 2.17 12.01 6.36
CA PHE A 183 2.49 12.40 7.74
C PHE A 183 2.69 11.21 8.68
N GLY A 184 2.65 9.98 8.17
CA GLY A 184 2.99 8.76 8.90
C GLY A 184 2.70 7.51 8.07
N GLN A 185 3.41 6.43 8.37
CA GLN A 185 3.33 5.17 7.61
C GLN A 185 3.62 3.98 8.53
N ALA A 186 2.89 2.87 8.32
CA ALA A 186 3.06 1.62 9.05
C ALA A 186 2.68 0.41 8.18
N ASP A 187 3.45 0.18 7.11
CA ASP A 187 3.18 -0.90 6.17
C ASP A 187 3.49 -2.28 6.77
N SER A 188 2.63 -3.27 6.49
CA SER A 188 2.72 -4.64 6.96
C SER A 188 3.05 -5.57 5.78
N GLN A 189 4.27 -6.10 5.74
CA GLN A 189 4.69 -7.01 4.66
C GLN A 189 4.00 -8.37 4.71
N HIS A 190 3.68 -8.84 5.91
CA HIS A 190 3.01 -10.10 6.18
C HIS A 190 1.84 -9.85 7.13
N PRO A 191 0.70 -9.37 6.61
CA PRO A 191 -0.46 -9.10 7.45
C PRO A 191 -0.86 -10.32 8.27
N GLY A 192 -1.19 -10.10 9.55
CA GLY A 192 -1.50 -11.20 10.48
C GLY A 192 -0.34 -12.15 10.78
N GLY A 193 0.90 -11.75 10.46
CA GLY A 193 2.12 -12.50 10.79
C GLY A 193 2.39 -13.73 9.92
N LEU A 194 1.62 -13.91 8.84
CA LEU A 194 1.79 -15.01 7.88
C LEU A 194 1.77 -14.47 6.44
N PRO A 195 2.59 -15.03 5.53
CA PRO A 195 2.43 -14.77 4.10
C PRO A 195 0.99 -15.07 3.65
N THR A 196 0.40 -14.18 2.86
CA THR A 196 -1.02 -14.27 2.49
C THR A 196 -1.33 -15.50 1.64
N SER A 197 -0.36 -16.02 0.88
CA SER A 197 -0.46 -17.31 0.18
C SER A 197 -0.78 -18.50 1.10
N ARG A 198 -0.57 -18.36 2.42
CA ARG A 198 -0.85 -19.39 3.43
C ARG A 198 -2.17 -19.19 4.17
N TRP A 199 -2.91 -18.14 3.87
CA TRP A 199 -4.20 -17.87 4.50
C TRP A 199 -5.25 -18.90 4.07
N ARG A 200 -6.20 -19.18 4.96
CA ARG A 200 -7.29 -20.13 4.72
C ARG A 200 -8.60 -19.37 4.54
N GLY A 201 -9.43 -19.82 3.60
CA GLY A 201 -10.71 -19.18 3.27
C GLY A 201 -11.76 -19.19 4.39
N ASP A 202 -11.61 -20.07 5.37
CA ASP A 202 -12.49 -20.21 6.53
C ASP A 202 -12.02 -19.39 7.74
N GLN A 203 -10.99 -18.54 7.57
CA GLN A 203 -10.38 -17.75 8.64
C GLN A 203 -10.22 -16.29 8.23
N TYR A 204 -10.03 -15.43 9.22
CA TYR A 204 -9.59 -14.06 9.03
C TYR A 204 -8.20 -13.87 9.64
N ALA A 205 -7.47 -12.86 9.17
CA ALA A 205 -6.20 -12.43 9.71
C ALA A 205 -6.39 -11.11 10.49
N LEU A 206 -5.83 -11.06 11.69
CA LEU A 206 -5.75 -9.87 12.51
C LEU A 206 -4.40 -9.19 12.30
N ASP A 207 -4.39 -8.04 11.64
CA ASP A 207 -3.19 -7.28 11.34
C ASP A 207 -3.04 -6.10 12.31
N HIS A 208 -1.96 -6.12 13.09
CA HIS A 208 -1.70 -5.14 14.13
C HIS A 208 -0.76 -4.05 13.60
N HIS A 209 -1.20 -2.80 13.65
CA HIS A 209 -0.40 -1.66 13.20
C HIS A 209 -0.10 -0.71 14.35
N ARG A 210 1.13 -0.19 14.33
CA ARG A 210 1.56 0.94 15.15
C ARG A 210 2.12 2.02 14.25
N LEU A 211 1.39 3.12 14.11
CA LEU A 211 1.75 4.22 13.21
C LEU A 211 2.29 5.41 13.99
N LEU A 212 3.53 5.80 13.69
CA LEU A 212 4.14 7.02 14.19
C LEU A 212 3.66 8.22 13.37
N ILE A 213 3.06 9.20 14.03
CA ILE A 213 2.80 10.51 13.43
C ILE A 213 4.13 11.24 13.37
N LEU A 214 4.56 11.63 12.17
CA LEU A 214 5.87 12.23 11.98
C LEU A 214 6.01 13.51 12.84
N PRO A 215 7.17 13.72 13.49
CA PRO A 215 7.40 14.93 14.25
C PRO A 215 7.22 16.20 13.39
N GLY A 216 6.55 17.19 13.98
CA GLY A 216 6.23 18.47 13.34
C GLY A 216 4.94 18.44 12.52
N THR A 217 4.17 17.33 12.54
CA THR A 217 2.88 17.27 11.86
C THR A 217 1.96 18.39 12.38
N PRO A 218 1.45 19.28 11.52
CA PRO A 218 0.53 20.34 11.93
C PRO A 218 -0.72 19.78 12.63
N PRO A 219 -1.26 20.43 13.67
CA PRO A 219 -2.59 20.10 14.18
C PRO A 219 -3.66 20.18 13.08
N GLY A 220 -4.66 19.30 13.14
CA GLY A 220 -5.75 19.27 12.18
C GLY A 220 -6.30 17.88 11.92
N ALA A 221 -7.21 17.77 10.94
CA ALA A 221 -7.78 16.50 10.52
C ALA A 221 -6.94 15.85 9.40
N TYR A 222 -6.67 14.57 9.56
CA TYR A 222 -5.94 13.72 8.62
C TYR A 222 -6.75 12.46 8.32
N ARG A 223 -6.47 11.80 7.20
CA ARG A 223 -7.08 10.52 6.84
C ARG A 223 -6.07 9.40 7.08
N LEU A 224 -6.49 8.41 7.85
CA LEU A 224 -5.83 7.11 7.88
C LEU A 224 -6.35 6.33 6.67
N VAL A 225 -5.46 5.97 5.76
CA VAL A 225 -5.80 5.21 4.54
C VAL A 225 -5.03 3.90 4.52
N ALA A 226 -5.60 2.88 3.87
CA ALA A 226 -4.92 1.63 3.63
C ALA A 226 -5.08 1.15 2.19
N GLY A 227 -4.06 0.47 1.68
CA GLY A 227 -4.04 -0.18 0.38
C GLY A 227 -3.43 -1.56 0.46
N VAL A 228 -3.60 -2.35 -0.60
CA VAL A 228 -3.00 -3.68 -0.74
C VAL A 228 -2.09 -3.65 -1.95
N TYR A 229 -0.90 -4.21 -1.85
CA TYR A 229 0.00 -4.35 -2.98
C TYR A 229 0.70 -5.70 -2.96
N ARG A 230 1.06 -6.20 -4.13
CA ARG A 230 1.84 -7.44 -4.25
C ARG A 230 3.25 -7.22 -3.71
N PHE A 231 3.71 -8.10 -2.83
CA PHE A 231 5.02 -8.00 -2.21
C PHE A 231 6.18 -8.12 -3.22
N ASP A 232 6.00 -8.95 -4.26
CA ASP A 232 7.04 -9.25 -5.26
C ASP A 232 7.31 -8.10 -6.23
N THR A 233 6.26 -7.39 -6.62
CA THR A 233 6.26 -6.42 -7.73
C THR A 233 5.98 -4.99 -7.27
N GLY A 234 5.43 -4.81 -6.06
CA GLY A 234 4.95 -3.51 -5.58
C GLY A 234 3.65 -3.04 -6.24
N ALA A 235 3.06 -3.85 -7.12
CA ALA A 235 1.84 -3.49 -7.84
C ALA A 235 0.66 -3.41 -6.86
N SER A 236 0.02 -2.24 -6.78
CA SER A 236 -1.18 -2.05 -5.94
C SER A 236 -2.39 -2.77 -6.53
N LEU A 237 -3.23 -3.32 -5.68
CA LEU A 237 -4.53 -3.87 -6.04
C LEU A 237 -5.56 -2.75 -6.13
N SER A 238 -6.44 -2.86 -7.12
CA SER A 238 -7.57 -1.94 -7.28
C SER A 238 -8.70 -2.30 -6.32
N LEU A 239 -9.32 -1.27 -5.76
CA LEU A 239 -10.59 -1.35 -5.07
C LEU A 239 -11.70 -1.65 -6.06
N ARG A 240 -12.56 -2.63 -5.76
CA ARG A 240 -13.73 -2.99 -6.58
C ARG A 240 -15.01 -2.58 -5.86
N ASP A 241 -15.93 -1.93 -6.59
CA ASP A 241 -17.29 -1.72 -6.10
C ASP A 241 -18.20 -2.92 -6.38
N ASP A 242 -19.49 -2.81 -6.01
CA ASP A 242 -20.48 -3.87 -6.19
C ASP A 242 -20.75 -4.23 -7.66
N ASN A 243 -20.36 -3.38 -8.61
CA ASN A 243 -20.46 -3.60 -10.06
C ASN A 243 -19.10 -3.98 -10.68
N ASP A 244 -18.11 -4.31 -9.85
CA ASP A 244 -16.74 -4.66 -10.23
C ASP A 244 -15.92 -3.52 -10.90
N ILE A 245 -16.33 -2.27 -10.68
CA ILE A 245 -15.63 -1.11 -11.24
C ILE A 245 -14.47 -0.72 -10.31
N PRO A 246 -13.25 -0.48 -10.85
CA PRO A 246 -12.13 0.08 -10.10
C PRO A 246 -12.42 1.46 -9.49
N GLN A 247 -12.19 1.63 -8.19
CA GLN A 247 -12.41 2.85 -7.42
C GLN A 247 -11.11 3.50 -6.89
N GLY A 248 -9.95 3.14 -7.44
CA GLY A 248 -8.62 3.53 -6.94
C GLY A 248 -7.91 2.40 -6.20
N THR A 249 -6.82 2.69 -5.49
CA THR A 249 -5.95 1.65 -4.86
C THR A 249 -5.88 1.72 -3.34
N THR A 250 -6.49 2.74 -2.73
CA THR A 250 -6.50 2.94 -1.27
C THR A 250 -7.88 3.32 -0.77
N THR A 251 -8.28 2.79 0.37
CA THR A 251 -9.52 3.14 1.05
C THR A 251 -9.25 4.01 2.28
N THR A 252 -10.17 4.92 2.61
CA THR A 252 -10.09 5.69 3.86
C THR A 252 -10.67 4.88 5.01
N LEU A 253 -9.84 4.60 6.01
CA LEU A 253 -10.20 3.84 7.20
C LEU A 253 -10.92 4.70 8.24
N ALA A 254 -10.34 5.87 8.54
CA ALA A 254 -10.85 6.79 9.53
C ALA A 254 -10.27 8.20 9.35
N GLN A 255 -10.90 9.19 9.98
CA GLN A 255 -10.28 10.50 10.20
C GLN A 255 -9.55 10.51 11.55
N ILE A 256 -8.31 10.99 11.56
CA ILE A 256 -7.49 11.16 12.77
C ILE A 256 -7.29 12.65 13.02
N VAL A 257 -7.64 13.10 14.23
CA VAL A 257 -7.39 14.47 14.67
C VAL A 257 -6.01 14.53 15.31
N VAL A 258 -5.08 15.18 14.64
CA VAL A 258 -3.74 15.45 15.19
C VAL A 258 -3.79 16.72 16.02
N THR A 259 -3.25 16.63 17.23
CA THR A 259 -3.16 17.72 18.19
C THR A 259 -1.70 18.14 18.40
N ARG A 260 -1.49 19.31 19.02
CA ARG A 260 -0.16 19.83 19.32
C ARG A 260 0.63 18.84 20.21
N PRO A 261 1.95 18.74 20.03
CA PRO A 261 2.78 17.96 20.92
C PRO A 261 2.91 18.64 22.29
N THR A 262 3.29 17.89 23.32
CA THR A 262 3.60 18.46 24.64
C THR A 262 4.89 19.28 24.63
N ARG A 263 5.81 18.94 23.73
CA ARG A 263 7.05 19.66 23.44
C ARG A 263 7.25 19.70 21.93
N TYR A 264 7.64 20.84 21.39
CA TYR A 264 7.99 20.91 19.98
C TYR A 264 9.26 20.12 19.68
N PRO A 265 9.30 19.40 18.55
CA PRO A 265 10.47 18.61 18.19
C PRO A 265 11.70 19.49 17.94
N THR A 266 12.85 18.93 18.29
CA THR A 266 14.18 19.46 17.98
C THR A 266 14.50 19.27 16.50
N ASN A 267 15.52 19.97 15.99
CA ASN A 267 15.98 19.80 14.61
C ASN A 267 16.44 18.34 14.34
N ALA A 268 17.00 17.67 15.35
CA ALA A 268 17.38 16.26 15.27
C ALA A 268 16.16 15.31 15.14
N GLU A 269 15.05 15.59 15.83
CA GLU A 269 13.83 14.78 15.73
C GLU A 269 13.07 15.03 14.41
N LEU A 270 13.17 16.22 13.84
CA LEU A 270 12.65 16.50 12.50
C LEU A 270 13.46 15.78 11.42
N SER A 271 14.78 15.64 11.64
CA SER A 271 15.72 14.95 10.75
C SER A 271 15.65 15.39 9.27
N PRO A 272 15.75 16.69 8.95
CA PRO A 272 15.81 17.11 7.55
C PRO A 272 17.10 16.58 6.89
N SER A 273 17.00 16.17 5.63
CA SER A 273 18.13 15.74 4.80
C SER A 273 19.13 16.87 4.58
N VAL A 274 18.62 18.10 4.42
CA VAL A 274 19.43 19.32 4.37
C VAL A 274 19.04 20.21 5.54
N LEU A 275 19.92 20.34 6.52
CA LEU A 275 19.79 21.29 7.62
C LEU A 275 20.31 22.67 7.19
N LEU A 276 19.49 23.71 7.39
CA LEU A 276 19.83 25.10 7.12
C LEU A 276 19.89 25.92 8.43
N ASP A 277 18.86 25.76 9.28
CA ASP A 277 18.67 26.51 10.53
C ASP A 277 18.79 28.04 10.35
N GLY A 278 18.27 28.54 9.22
CA GLY A 278 18.42 29.94 8.80
C GLY A 278 17.15 30.77 9.05
N PRO A 279 17.26 31.98 9.63
CA PRO A 279 16.11 32.87 9.77
C PRO A 279 15.60 33.34 8.41
N LEU A 280 14.28 33.39 8.25
CA LEU A 280 13.57 33.89 7.09
C LEU A 280 12.39 34.74 7.59
N GLY A 281 12.68 35.98 7.98
CA GLY A 281 11.70 36.88 8.58
C GLY A 281 11.25 36.38 9.97
N PRO A 282 9.94 36.29 10.26
CA PRO A 282 9.43 35.82 11.56
C PRO A 282 9.50 34.30 11.74
N LEU A 283 9.90 33.56 10.69
CA LEU A 283 10.08 32.11 10.72
C LEU A 283 11.56 31.76 10.58
N THR A 284 11.93 30.56 11.01
CA THR A 284 13.20 29.91 10.68
C THR A 284 12.93 28.75 9.74
N LEU A 285 13.62 28.69 8.61
CA LEU A 285 13.65 27.48 7.80
C LEU A 285 14.70 26.54 8.41
N VAL A 286 14.24 25.52 9.13
CA VAL A 286 15.10 24.52 9.77
C VAL A 286 15.83 23.70 8.70
N GLY A 287 15.14 23.28 7.65
CA GLY A 287 15.72 22.46 6.60
C GLY A 287 14.68 21.97 5.60
N TYR A 288 15.10 21.10 4.69
CA TYR A 288 14.20 20.50 3.70
C TYR A 288 14.66 19.11 3.22
N ASP A 289 13.71 18.37 2.67
CA ASP A 289 13.91 17.12 1.92
C ASP A 289 13.44 17.30 0.48
N LEU A 290 14.21 16.84 -0.50
CA LEU A 290 13.77 16.73 -1.90
C LEU A 290 13.48 15.27 -2.21
N ALA A 291 12.24 14.96 -2.61
CA ALA A 291 11.82 13.58 -2.88
C ALA A 291 12.69 12.91 -3.98
N ASN A 292 13.10 13.68 -4.98
CA ASN A 292 13.94 13.21 -6.09
C ASN A 292 15.45 13.43 -5.84
N GLY A 293 15.85 13.92 -4.67
CA GLY A 293 17.24 14.27 -4.38
C GLY A 293 17.83 15.22 -5.42
N ALA A 294 18.97 14.81 -6.03
CA ALA A 294 19.65 15.53 -7.10
C ALA A 294 19.35 14.98 -8.51
N GLN A 295 18.35 14.09 -8.65
CA GLN A 295 17.97 13.53 -9.95
C GLN A 295 17.35 14.63 -10.85
N PRO A 296 17.56 14.57 -12.17
CA PRO A 296 16.86 15.44 -13.10
C PRO A 296 15.34 15.23 -13.03
N VAL A 297 14.58 16.32 -13.21
CA VAL A 297 13.11 16.32 -13.17
C VAL A 297 12.58 16.67 -14.56
N ALA A 298 11.65 15.88 -15.08
CA ALA A 298 11.08 16.14 -16.40
C ALA A 298 10.13 17.36 -16.38
N ALA A 299 10.07 18.10 -17.48
CA ALA A 299 9.06 19.13 -17.69
C ALA A 299 7.64 18.53 -17.59
N GLY A 300 6.76 19.20 -16.84
CA GLY A 300 5.42 18.70 -16.54
C GLY A 300 5.31 17.75 -15.35
N SER A 301 6.43 17.27 -14.78
CA SER A 301 6.40 16.41 -13.61
C SER A 301 6.23 17.22 -12.32
N PRO A 302 5.64 16.63 -11.26
CA PRO A 302 5.64 17.22 -9.94
C PRO A 302 7.06 17.28 -9.36
N LEU A 303 7.39 18.40 -8.73
CA LEU A 303 8.51 18.54 -7.83
C LEU A 303 8.00 18.53 -6.40
N SER A 304 8.15 17.39 -5.72
CA SER A 304 7.74 17.20 -4.33
C SER A 304 8.91 17.37 -3.36
N PHE A 305 8.67 18.06 -2.27
CA PHE A 305 9.65 18.34 -1.23
C PHE A 305 8.97 18.57 0.11
N THR A 306 9.70 18.35 1.21
CA THR A 306 9.21 18.66 2.56
C THR A 306 10.03 19.81 3.11
N LEU A 307 9.36 20.86 3.58
CA LEU A 307 10.00 21.92 4.35
C LEU A 307 9.80 21.69 5.84
N TYR A 308 10.79 22.10 6.62
CA TYR A 308 10.76 22.09 8.06
C TYR A 308 10.91 23.52 8.56
N TRP A 309 9.88 24.01 9.21
CA TRP A 309 9.82 25.37 9.72
C TRP A 309 9.89 25.39 11.24
N ARG A 310 10.32 26.53 11.78
CA ARG A 310 10.15 26.86 13.19
C ARG A 310 9.63 28.29 13.34
N ALA A 311 8.56 28.46 14.11
CA ALA A 311 8.08 29.79 14.47
C ALA A 311 9.12 30.51 15.35
N GLY A 312 9.37 31.79 15.06
CA GLY A 312 10.20 32.63 15.90
C GLY A 312 9.57 32.93 17.26
N ARG A 313 10.18 33.89 17.98
CA ARG A 313 9.59 34.44 19.22
C ARG A 313 8.32 35.23 18.90
N ASP A 314 8.42 36.08 17.89
CA ASP A 314 7.31 36.88 17.37
C ASP A 314 6.59 36.08 16.29
N VAL A 315 5.50 35.42 16.69
CA VAL A 315 4.65 34.68 15.75
C VAL A 315 4.07 35.66 14.73
N PRO A 316 3.98 35.30 13.43
CA PRO A 316 3.34 36.15 12.44
C PRO A 316 1.91 36.51 12.85
N ALA A 317 1.63 37.81 13.03
CA ALA A 317 0.28 38.32 13.27
C ALA A 317 -0.61 38.22 12.03
N GLU A 318 0.00 38.01 10.87
CA GLU A 318 -0.65 37.94 9.56
C GLU A 318 -0.35 36.61 8.88
N ARG A 319 -1.18 36.28 7.89
CA ARG A 319 -1.00 35.10 7.06
C ARG A 319 0.15 35.32 6.10
N LEU A 320 1.15 34.44 6.16
CA LEU A 320 2.26 34.44 5.23
C LEU A 320 2.10 33.35 4.18
N TYR A 321 2.75 33.57 3.03
CA TYR A 321 2.89 32.62 1.96
C TYR A 321 4.37 32.40 1.64
N ALA A 322 4.71 31.14 1.32
CA ALA A 322 5.99 30.73 0.77
C ALA A 322 5.92 30.86 -0.76
N ARG A 323 6.67 31.80 -1.32
CA ARG A 323 6.85 31.96 -2.76
C ARG A 323 8.03 31.12 -3.23
N PHE A 324 7.74 30.12 -4.04
CA PHE A 324 8.72 29.25 -4.69
C PHE A 324 8.99 29.74 -6.11
N GLU A 325 10.26 29.94 -6.42
CA GLU A 325 10.69 30.43 -7.73
C GLU A 325 11.72 29.49 -8.34
N LEU A 326 11.52 29.12 -9.60
CA LEU A 326 12.52 28.42 -10.41
C LEU A 326 13.15 29.43 -11.36
N VAL A 327 14.41 29.76 -11.12
CA VAL A 327 15.14 30.78 -11.89
C VAL A 327 16.26 30.13 -12.68
N ALA A 328 16.26 30.32 -14.00
CA ALA A 328 17.32 29.85 -14.87
C ALA A 328 18.65 30.60 -14.65
N ALA A 329 19.75 30.06 -15.18
CA ALA A 329 21.08 30.65 -15.00
C ALA A 329 21.23 32.06 -15.61
N ASP A 330 20.44 32.37 -16.65
CA ASP A 330 20.36 33.68 -17.30
C ASP A 330 19.46 34.67 -16.56
N GLY A 331 18.86 34.27 -15.43
CA GLY A 331 17.92 35.08 -14.65
C GLY A 331 16.46 35.00 -15.11
N LYS A 332 16.15 34.23 -16.16
CA LYS A 332 14.77 34.03 -16.60
C LYS A 332 13.96 33.26 -15.54
N MET A 333 12.82 33.82 -15.16
CA MET A 333 11.85 33.14 -14.29
C MET A 333 11.13 32.04 -15.09
N ILE A 334 11.21 30.80 -14.62
CA ILE A 334 10.53 29.64 -15.20
C ILE A 334 9.18 29.40 -14.53
N LEU A 335 9.13 29.54 -13.20
CA LEU A 335 7.95 29.32 -12.38
C LEU A 335 8.00 30.26 -11.18
N SER A 336 6.86 30.84 -10.81
CA SER A 336 6.64 31.45 -9.51
C SER A 336 5.33 30.91 -8.95
N LYS A 337 5.38 30.32 -7.75
CA LYS A 337 4.24 29.66 -7.12
C LYS A 337 4.18 29.98 -5.63
N ASP A 338 3.04 30.53 -5.21
CA ASP A 338 2.77 30.84 -3.82
C ASP A 338 1.97 29.70 -3.17
N LEU A 339 2.46 29.22 -2.03
CA LEU A 339 1.84 28.17 -1.22
C LEU A 339 1.85 28.59 0.25
N PRO A 340 0.89 28.13 1.08
CA PRO A 340 1.01 28.30 2.52
C PRO A 340 2.28 27.59 3.03
N PRO A 341 3.02 28.15 4.03
CA PRO A 341 4.23 27.52 4.54
C PRO A 341 4.04 26.10 5.07
N ALA A 342 2.85 25.79 5.60
CA ALA A 342 2.47 24.45 6.02
C ALA A 342 1.27 23.89 5.23
N ARG A 343 0.06 24.33 5.58
CA ARG A 343 -1.19 23.86 4.97
C ARG A 343 -2.19 25.00 4.83
N VAL A 344 -3.14 24.87 3.92
CA VAL A 344 -4.15 25.92 3.68
C VAL A 344 -5.09 26.11 4.88
N ASP A 345 -5.34 25.05 5.64
CA ASP A 345 -6.17 25.04 6.84
C ASP A 345 -5.36 25.19 8.14
N TYR A 346 -4.02 25.34 8.04
CA TYR A 346 -3.15 25.63 9.17
C TYR A 346 -2.20 26.81 8.85
N PRO A 347 -2.76 28.04 8.76
CA PRO A 347 -2.00 29.23 8.40
C PRO A 347 -1.00 29.64 9.50
N THR A 348 -0.05 30.50 9.15
CA THR A 348 1.00 30.97 10.08
C THR A 348 0.47 31.72 11.30
N THR A 349 -0.73 32.28 11.21
CA THR A 349 -1.42 32.94 12.34
C THR A 349 -1.84 31.98 13.44
N GLU A 350 -1.95 30.68 13.13
CA GLU A 350 -2.25 29.63 14.09
C GLU A 350 -0.99 29.07 14.76
N TRP A 351 0.21 29.48 14.35
CA TRP A 351 1.44 28.92 14.89
C TRP A 351 1.70 29.44 16.29
N ALA A 352 2.36 28.66 17.13
CA ALA A 352 2.77 29.08 18.46
C ALA A 352 4.27 29.38 18.49
N THR A 353 4.72 30.20 19.45
CA THR A 353 6.13 30.52 19.63
C THR A 353 6.99 29.24 19.73
N GLY A 354 8.02 29.16 18.89
CA GLY A 354 8.94 28.02 18.85
C GLY A 354 8.39 26.74 18.21
N GLU A 355 7.15 26.75 17.72
CA GLU A 355 6.50 25.62 17.08
C GLU A 355 7.28 25.15 15.86
N ALA A 356 7.55 23.85 15.79
CA ALA A 356 8.17 23.23 14.64
C ALA A 356 7.11 22.58 13.75
N VAL A 357 7.16 22.88 12.46
CA VAL A 357 6.13 22.45 11.49
C VAL A 357 6.79 21.77 10.29
N ARG A 358 6.39 20.51 10.06
CA ARG A 358 6.70 19.72 8.87
C ARG A 358 5.66 20.02 7.80
N ALA A 359 6.11 20.29 6.59
CA ALA A 359 5.26 20.73 5.51
C ALA A 359 5.66 20.05 4.18
N PRO A 360 5.09 18.89 3.86
CA PRO A 360 5.15 18.33 2.51
C PRO A 360 4.48 19.29 1.53
N GLN A 361 5.14 19.56 0.41
CA GLN A 361 4.71 20.48 -0.64
C GLN A 361 4.98 19.84 -2.00
N THR A 362 4.19 20.24 -3.00
CA THR A 362 4.44 19.89 -4.40
C THR A 362 4.18 21.09 -5.27
N ILE A 363 5.13 21.38 -6.17
CA ILE A 363 4.94 22.34 -7.27
C ILE A 363 5.01 21.60 -8.60
N GLN A 364 4.15 21.97 -9.54
CA GLN A 364 4.20 21.39 -10.89
C GLN A 364 5.22 22.15 -11.73
N ILE A 365 6.19 21.43 -12.32
CA ILE A 365 7.10 22.03 -13.30
C ILE A 365 6.28 22.32 -14.56
N PRO A 366 6.31 23.54 -15.13
CA PRO A 366 5.57 23.85 -16.35
C PRO A 366 5.89 22.85 -17.47
N ALA A 367 4.86 22.43 -18.20
CA ALA A 367 4.99 21.46 -19.29
C ALA A 367 5.94 21.96 -20.38
N ASP A 368 6.00 23.28 -20.60
CA ASP A 368 6.83 23.97 -21.58
C ASP A 368 8.20 24.42 -21.04
N ALA A 369 8.54 24.07 -19.80
CA ALA A 369 9.80 24.43 -19.18
C ALA A 369 10.99 23.97 -20.05
N PRO A 370 11.94 24.87 -20.36
CA PRO A 370 13.11 24.51 -21.15
C PRO A 370 14.03 23.58 -20.36
N ALA A 371 14.71 22.67 -21.06
CA ALA A 371 15.75 21.86 -20.44
C ALA A 371 16.90 22.75 -19.93
N GLY A 372 17.44 22.42 -18.76
CA GLY A 372 18.58 23.13 -18.19
C GLY A 372 18.58 23.20 -16.67
N LYS A 373 19.65 23.77 -16.13
CA LYS A 373 19.83 23.94 -14.69
C LYS A 373 19.14 25.20 -14.22
N VAL A 374 18.25 25.04 -13.25
CA VAL A 374 17.53 26.12 -12.58
C VAL A 374 17.85 26.11 -11.08
N ARG A 375 17.63 27.24 -10.42
CA ARG A 375 17.74 27.36 -8.97
C ARG A 375 16.34 27.46 -8.38
N LEU A 376 16.03 26.59 -7.43
CA LEU A 376 14.85 26.71 -6.58
C LEU A 376 15.15 27.71 -5.47
N GLN A 377 14.34 28.76 -5.42
CA GLN A 377 14.42 29.82 -4.42
C GLN A 377 13.12 29.89 -3.63
N LEU A 378 13.24 30.32 -2.38
CA LEU A 378 12.12 30.51 -1.46
C LEU A 378 12.16 31.92 -0.88
N SER A 379 11.05 32.62 -0.96
CA SER A 379 10.80 33.89 -0.27
C SER A 379 9.54 33.77 0.59
N LEU A 380 9.44 34.58 1.63
CA LEU A 380 8.18 34.82 2.33
C LEU A 380 7.55 36.12 1.84
N ILE A 381 6.24 36.06 1.66
CA ILE A 381 5.39 37.21 1.33
C ILE A 381 4.20 37.25 2.27
N ASP A 382 3.60 38.43 2.43
CA ASP A 382 2.33 38.59 3.14
C ASP A 382 1.13 38.25 2.25
N GLU A 383 -0.08 38.35 2.79
CA GLU A 383 -1.33 38.09 2.06
C GLU A 383 -1.59 39.10 0.93
N ALA A 384 -1.04 40.32 1.01
CA ALA A 384 -1.10 41.30 -0.07
C ALA A 384 -0.05 41.02 -1.19
N GLY A 385 0.79 40.01 -1.01
CA GLY A 385 1.88 39.66 -1.91
C GLY A 385 3.13 40.51 -1.75
N SER A 386 3.20 41.34 -0.70
CA SER A 386 4.38 42.14 -0.39
C SER A 386 5.49 41.24 0.13
N PHE A 387 6.71 41.54 -0.28
CA PHE A 387 7.88 40.79 0.15
C PHE A 387 8.17 41.00 1.64
N VAL A 388 8.36 39.89 2.37
CA VAL A 388 8.68 39.89 3.81
C VAL A 388 10.13 39.49 4.04
N ALA A 389 10.61 38.40 3.42
CA ALA A 389 11.98 37.91 3.61
C ALA A 389 12.45 36.97 2.48
N GLY A 390 13.77 36.85 2.30
CA GLY A 390 14.41 36.01 1.26
C GLY A 390 15.06 36.82 0.13
N PRO A 391 15.16 36.26 -1.10
CA PRO A 391 15.06 34.84 -1.39
C PRO A 391 16.23 34.07 -0.78
N ILE A 392 15.97 32.86 -0.30
CA ILE A 392 17.02 31.87 0.02
C ILE A 392 17.06 30.82 -1.09
N ALA A 393 18.26 30.41 -1.48
CA ALA A 393 18.42 29.32 -2.44
C ALA A 393 18.29 27.98 -1.71
N LEU A 394 17.32 27.16 -2.12
CA LEU A 394 17.16 25.82 -1.57
C LEU A 394 18.09 24.86 -2.32
N SER A 395 17.87 24.65 -3.61
CA SER A 395 18.63 23.67 -4.39
C SER A 395 18.80 24.09 -5.85
N LYS A 396 19.71 23.40 -6.55
CA LYS A 396 19.82 23.44 -8.02
C LYS A 396 19.12 22.22 -8.58
N ILE A 397 18.26 22.43 -9.56
CA ILE A 397 17.45 21.39 -10.19
C ILE A 397 17.81 21.35 -11.68
N GLU A 398 17.97 20.16 -12.21
CA GLU A 398 18.13 19.96 -13.65
C GLU A 398 16.77 19.59 -14.24
N ILE A 399 16.21 20.47 -15.07
CA ILE A 399 14.98 20.21 -15.82
C ILE A 399 15.36 19.49 -17.11
N VAL A 400 14.69 18.39 -17.40
CA VAL A 400 14.82 17.67 -18.67
C VAL A 400 13.55 17.89 -19.48
N ALA A 401 13.70 18.43 -20.69
CA ALA A 401 12.60 18.50 -21.63
C ALA A 401 12.58 17.21 -22.48
N PRO A 402 11.43 16.55 -22.62
CA PRO A 402 11.29 15.39 -23.49
C PRO A 402 11.47 15.79 -24.96
N GLN A 403 11.80 14.82 -25.81
CA GLN A 403 11.60 14.99 -27.24
C GLN A 403 10.09 15.00 -27.51
N ARG A 404 9.59 16.06 -28.13
CA ARG A 404 8.18 16.20 -28.51
C ARG A 404 8.02 15.94 -30.00
N SER A 405 6.96 15.22 -30.36
CA SER A 405 6.54 15.03 -31.75
C SER A 405 5.15 15.62 -31.95
N THR A 406 4.90 16.17 -33.14
CA THR A 406 3.55 16.50 -33.62
C THR A 406 3.16 15.64 -34.82
N GLU A 407 4.04 14.71 -35.21
CA GLU A 407 3.80 13.81 -36.32
C GLU A 407 2.79 12.75 -35.89
N ARG A 408 1.70 12.64 -36.64
CA ARG A 408 0.67 11.63 -36.40
C ARG A 408 1.14 10.30 -36.97
N PRO A 409 1.30 9.25 -36.14
CA PRO A 409 1.71 7.93 -36.63
C PRO A 409 0.59 7.31 -37.46
N HIS A 410 0.98 6.40 -38.35
CA HIS A 410 0.06 5.57 -39.10
C HIS A 410 -0.39 4.40 -38.21
N ALA A 411 -1.43 4.61 -37.41
CA ALA A 411 -2.04 3.54 -36.63
C ALA A 411 -2.70 2.52 -37.56
N GLY A 412 -2.43 1.22 -37.34
CA GLY A 412 -3.11 0.13 -38.03
C GLY A 412 -4.61 0.10 -37.76
N HIS A 413 -5.01 0.54 -36.57
CA HIS A 413 -6.42 0.78 -36.21
C HIS A 413 -6.63 2.25 -35.80
N PRO A 414 -6.93 3.14 -36.76
CA PRO A 414 -7.15 4.56 -36.47
C PRO A 414 -8.45 4.78 -35.69
N LEU A 415 -8.42 5.72 -34.75
CA LEU A 415 -9.55 6.16 -33.92
C LEU A 415 -9.56 7.70 -33.85
N ASP A 416 -10.69 8.27 -33.41
CA ASP A 416 -10.80 9.68 -33.04
C ASP A 416 -11.70 9.81 -31.83
N VAL A 417 -11.14 9.51 -30.65
CA VAL A 417 -11.89 9.54 -29.39
C VAL A 417 -11.27 10.54 -28.43
N VAL A 418 -12.10 11.41 -27.84
CA VAL A 418 -11.64 12.48 -26.94
C VAL A 418 -12.05 12.17 -25.50
N PHE A 419 -11.07 12.13 -24.61
CA PHE A 419 -11.22 12.01 -23.17
C PHE A 419 -11.11 13.37 -22.49
N GLY A 420 -12.09 13.71 -21.66
CA GLY A 420 -12.08 14.91 -20.82
C GLY A 420 -11.93 16.23 -21.57
N GLY A 421 -12.11 16.25 -22.89
CA GLY A 421 -11.92 17.41 -23.75
C GLY A 421 -10.47 17.82 -24.01
N ALA A 422 -9.48 17.06 -23.52
CA ALA A 422 -8.06 17.47 -23.58
C ALA A 422 -7.12 16.40 -24.17
N ILE A 423 -7.52 15.13 -24.14
CA ILE A 423 -6.69 14.00 -24.57
C ILE A 423 -7.43 13.24 -25.67
N ARG A 424 -6.84 13.13 -26.85
CA ARG A 424 -7.39 12.35 -27.98
C ARG A 424 -6.63 11.04 -28.14
N LEU A 425 -7.35 9.93 -28.29
CA LEU A 425 -6.83 8.65 -28.77
C LEU A 425 -6.93 8.64 -30.31
N LEU A 426 -5.79 8.64 -30.99
CA LEU A 426 -5.65 8.64 -32.45
C LEU A 426 -5.77 7.23 -33.05
N GLY A 427 -5.60 6.20 -32.24
CA GLY A 427 -5.63 4.81 -32.70
C GLY A 427 -4.76 3.90 -31.85
N TYR A 428 -4.66 2.65 -32.28
CA TYR A 428 -3.85 1.63 -31.61
C TYR A 428 -3.29 0.60 -32.59
N ASP A 429 -2.28 -0.15 -32.12
CA ASP A 429 -1.75 -1.36 -32.77
C ASP A 429 -1.67 -2.51 -31.76
N LEU A 430 -1.87 -3.74 -32.25
CA LEU A 430 -1.69 -4.98 -31.50
C LEU A 430 -0.57 -5.82 -32.09
N ALA A 431 0.33 -6.31 -31.24
CA ALA A 431 1.40 -7.21 -31.65
C ALA A 431 1.54 -8.40 -30.67
N PRO A 432 1.21 -9.64 -31.10
CA PRO A 432 0.59 -10.00 -32.39
C PRO A 432 -0.86 -9.49 -32.52
N GLU A 433 -1.38 -9.40 -33.75
CA GLU A 433 -2.79 -9.06 -34.00
C GLU A 433 -3.76 -10.16 -33.51
N ALA A 434 -3.34 -11.43 -33.60
CA ALA A 434 -4.07 -12.57 -33.07
C ALA A 434 -3.47 -12.98 -31.71
N LEU A 435 -4.25 -12.82 -30.64
CA LEU A 435 -3.82 -13.16 -29.29
C LEU A 435 -3.96 -14.66 -29.01
N THR A 436 -3.08 -15.18 -28.15
CA THR A 436 -3.08 -16.58 -27.71
C THR A 436 -3.12 -16.64 -26.19
N ILE A 437 -3.91 -17.58 -25.66
CA ILE A 437 -4.03 -17.80 -24.21
C ILE A 437 -2.66 -18.10 -23.60
N GLY A 438 -2.38 -17.52 -22.43
CA GLY A 438 -1.11 -17.67 -21.72
C GLY A 438 0.09 -16.92 -22.32
N GLN A 439 -0.04 -16.29 -23.48
CA GLN A 439 1.05 -15.58 -24.16
C GLN A 439 1.01 -14.06 -23.90
N PRO A 440 2.18 -13.39 -23.87
CA PRO A 440 2.24 -11.94 -23.81
C PRO A 440 1.89 -11.29 -25.16
N PHE A 441 1.36 -10.08 -25.11
CA PHE A 441 1.11 -9.24 -26.28
C PHE A 441 1.39 -7.76 -25.96
N LYS A 442 1.60 -6.98 -27.02
CA LYS A 442 1.81 -5.54 -26.93
C LYS A 442 0.59 -4.81 -27.47
N LEU A 443 0.09 -3.85 -26.70
CA LEU A 443 -0.87 -2.85 -27.11
C LEU A 443 -0.14 -1.51 -27.20
N THR A 444 -0.07 -0.93 -28.40
CA THR A 444 0.48 0.41 -28.61
C THR A 444 -0.69 1.38 -28.78
N LEU A 445 -0.74 2.43 -27.96
CA LEU A 445 -1.73 3.48 -28.00
C LEU A 445 -1.09 4.77 -28.51
N TYR A 446 -1.79 5.46 -29.40
CA TYR A 446 -1.34 6.73 -29.96
C TYR A 446 -2.19 7.87 -29.43
N TRP A 447 -1.59 8.75 -28.65
CA TRP A 447 -2.28 9.85 -27.99
C TRP A 447 -1.93 11.20 -28.62
N GLU A 448 -2.87 12.13 -28.64
CA GLU A 448 -2.66 13.53 -28.98
C GLU A 448 -3.21 14.40 -27.82
N SER A 449 -2.40 15.32 -27.30
CA SER A 449 -2.93 16.37 -26.43
C SER A 449 -3.55 17.46 -27.29
N ILE A 450 -4.83 17.76 -27.09
CA ILE A 450 -5.53 18.84 -27.81
C ILE A 450 -5.68 20.11 -26.96
N ALA A 451 -5.49 20.00 -25.64
CA ALA A 451 -5.49 21.10 -24.69
C ALA A 451 -4.53 20.78 -23.51
N PRO A 452 -4.07 21.80 -22.75
CA PRO A 452 -3.27 21.56 -21.55
C PRO A 452 -4.00 20.66 -20.56
N VAL A 453 -3.30 19.67 -20.02
CA VAL A 453 -3.87 18.74 -19.03
C VAL A 453 -3.38 19.12 -17.64
N ALA A 454 -4.31 19.47 -16.74
CA ALA A 454 -3.96 19.95 -15.40
C ALA A 454 -3.68 18.82 -14.39
N GLN A 455 -4.22 17.63 -14.64
CA GLN A 455 -4.13 16.47 -13.76
C GLN A 455 -3.32 15.36 -14.42
N SER A 456 -2.55 14.61 -13.61
CA SER A 456 -1.83 13.44 -14.09
C SER A 456 -2.74 12.22 -14.05
N TYR A 457 -3.17 11.75 -15.21
CA TYR A 457 -4.00 10.56 -15.37
C TYR A 457 -3.19 9.27 -15.54
N THR A 458 -3.75 8.17 -15.05
CA THR A 458 -3.33 6.79 -15.32
C THR A 458 -4.20 6.21 -16.42
N VAL A 459 -3.59 5.53 -17.39
CA VAL A 459 -4.31 4.78 -18.41
C VAL A 459 -4.55 3.37 -17.89
N PHE A 460 -5.79 2.91 -17.93
CA PHE A 460 -6.10 1.50 -17.72
C PHE A 460 -6.27 0.81 -19.06
N THR A 461 -5.78 -0.42 -19.15
CA THR A 461 -5.93 -1.28 -20.34
C THR A 461 -6.34 -2.66 -19.87
N HIS A 462 -7.51 -3.14 -20.29
CA HIS A 462 -8.04 -4.43 -19.86
C HIS A 462 -8.42 -5.30 -21.06
N LEU A 463 -8.21 -6.61 -20.93
CA LEU A 463 -8.77 -7.64 -21.79
C LEU A 463 -9.89 -8.34 -21.00
N LEU A 464 -11.13 -8.16 -21.44
CA LEU A 464 -12.33 -8.68 -20.80
C LEU A 464 -12.85 -9.92 -21.53
N ASP A 465 -13.32 -10.93 -20.81
CA ASP A 465 -14.10 -12.02 -21.40
C ASP A 465 -15.58 -11.67 -21.60
N SER A 466 -16.39 -12.62 -22.07
CA SER A 466 -17.83 -12.42 -22.32
C SER A 466 -18.65 -12.07 -21.07
N ASP A 467 -18.14 -12.39 -19.89
CA ASP A 467 -18.79 -12.11 -18.61
C ASP A 467 -18.24 -10.82 -17.96
N ASN A 468 -17.43 -10.03 -18.71
CA ASN A 468 -16.70 -8.84 -18.27
C ASN A 468 -15.61 -9.09 -17.22
N HIS A 469 -15.17 -10.33 -17.04
CA HIS A 469 -14.02 -10.57 -16.17
C HIS A 469 -12.73 -10.16 -16.88
N ILE A 470 -11.86 -9.49 -16.15
CA ILE A 470 -10.52 -9.14 -16.62
C ILE A 470 -9.67 -10.42 -16.70
N ARG A 471 -9.08 -10.67 -17.87
CA ARG A 471 -8.16 -11.80 -18.16
C ARG A 471 -6.76 -11.36 -18.57
N ALA A 472 -6.55 -10.05 -18.69
CA ALA A 472 -5.25 -9.40 -18.71
C ALA A 472 -5.47 -7.91 -18.40
N GLN A 473 -4.59 -7.28 -17.63
CA GLN A 473 -4.65 -5.84 -17.40
C GLN A 473 -3.27 -5.21 -17.30
N ARG A 474 -3.22 -3.91 -17.60
CA ARG A 474 -2.08 -3.06 -17.32
C ARG A 474 -2.56 -1.63 -17.09
N ASP A 475 -2.42 -1.16 -15.86
CA ASP A 475 -2.73 0.22 -15.48
C ASP A 475 -1.41 0.95 -15.23
N SER A 476 -1.18 2.03 -15.95
CA SER A 476 0.07 2.78 -15.82
C SER A 476 -0.10 4.24 -16.26
N PRO A 477 0.56 5.20 -15.57
CA PRO A 477 0.78 6.51 -16.13
C PRO A 477 1.47 6.39 -17.50
N PRO A 478 1.20 7.29 -18.46
CA PRO A 478 1.72 7.13 -19.81
C PRO A 478 3.24 6.98 -19.88
N LEU A 479 3.69 6.08 -20.76
CA LEU A 479 5.09 5.69 -20.92
C LEU A 479 5.73 5.25 -19.58
N GLY A 480 4.97 4.54 -18.74
CA GLY A 480 5.43 4.08 -17.43
C GLY A 480 5.75 5.21 -16.45
N GLY A 481 5.12 6.38 -16.62
CA GLY A 481 5.37 7.57 -15.81
C GLY A 481 6.46 8.50 -16.32
N ALA A 482 7.13 8.16 -17.43
CA ALA A 482 8.13 9.04 -18.04
C ALA A 482 7.50 10.28 -18.70
N ARG A 483 6.23 10.21 -19.11
CA ARG A 483 5.48 11.30 -19.75
C ARG A 483 4.13 11.48 -19.05
N PRO A 484 4.08 12.00 -17.81
CA PRO A 484 2.81 12.28 -17.17
C PRO A 484 1.98 13.24 -18.04
N THR A 485 0.66 13.10 -18.03
CA THR A 485 -0.23 13.89 -18.90
C THR A 485 -0.13 15.39 -18.63
N THR A 486 0.24 15.80 -17.42
CA THR A 486 0.58 17.19 -17.05
C THR A 486 1.75 17.78 -17.82
N GLY A 487 2.59 16.94 -18.45
CA GLY A 487 3.71 17.35 -19.29
C GLY A 487 3.45 17.31 -20.78
N TRP A 488 2.21 17.07 -21.21
CA TRP A 488 1.84 17.06 -22.62
C TRP A 488 1.49 18.48 -23.07
N LEU A 489 2.05 18.90 -24.20
CA LEU A 489 1.68 20.18 -24.82
C LEU A 489 0.59 20.00 -25.89
N PRO A 490 -0.28 21.00 -26.11
CA PRO A 490 -1.24 20.95 -27.20
C PRO A 490 -0.57 20.69 -28.56
N GLY A 491 -1.12 19.75 -29.31
CA GLY A 491 -0.60 19.23 -30.58
C GLY A 491 0.47 18.14 -30.44
N GLU A 492 0.94 17.84 -29.22
CA GLU A 492 1.91 16.79 -28.99
C GLU A 492 1.28 15.41 -29.18
N VAL A 493 1.99 14.55 -29.92
CA VAL A 493 1.63 13.17 -30.20
C VAL A 493 2.59 12.23 -29.45
N LEU A 494 2.03 11.27 -28.74
CA LEU A 494 2.76 10.28 -27.95
C LEU A 494 2.45 8.86 -28.44
N THR A 495 3.47 8.00 -28.41
CA THR A 495 3.35 6.56 -28.61
C THR A 495 3.57 5.87 -27.28
N ASP A 496 2.57 5.14 -26.80
CA ASP A 496 2.54 4.56 -25.47
C ASP A 496 2.34 3.04 -25.56
N VAL A 497 3.23 2.26 -24.94
CA VAL A 497 3.30 0.81 -25.16
C VAL A 497 3.02 0.06 -23.87
N TYR A 498 2.01 -0.80 -23.92
CA TYR A 498 1.57 -1.65 -22.82
C TYR A 498 1.89 -3.10 -23.16
N GLU A 499 2.62 -3.76 -22.27
CA GLU A 499 2.82 -5.21 -22.33
C GLU A 499 1.85 -5.88 -21.37
N LEU A 500 0.96 -6.70 -21.93
CA LEU A 500 -0.05 -7.47 -21.23
C LEU A 500 0.22 -8.96 -21.44
N LYS A 501 -0.29 -9.80 -20.56
CA LYS A 501 -0.25 -11.26 -20.71
C LYS A 501 -1.63 -11.83 -20.46
N VAL A 502 -2.13 -12.59 -21.43
CA VAL A 502 -3.38 -13.32 -21.26
C VAL A 502 -3.19 -14.38 -20.18
N GLU A 503 -4.11 -14.43 -19.23
CA GLU A 503 -4.14 -15.45 -18.18
C GLU A 503 -4.04 -16.87 -18.77
N PRO A 504 -3.18 -17.76 -18.23
CA PRO A 504 -3.00 -19.10 -18.78
C PRO A 504 -4.24 -20.00 -18.71
N ASP A 505 -5.15 -19.72 -17.79
CA ASP A 505 -6.40 -20.44 -17.54
C ASP A 505 -7.64 -19.74 -18.14
N ALA A 506 -7.43 -18.65 -18.89
CA ALA A 506 -8.49 -17.94 -19.59
C ALA A 506 -9.28 -18.90 -20.52
N PRO A 507 -10.63 -18.87 -20.50
CA PRO A 507 -11.43 -19.73 -21.37
C PRO A 507 -11.27 -19.37 -22.84
N ALA A 508 -11.36 -20.35 -23.75
CA ALA A 508 -11.47 -20.02 -25.17
C ALA A 508 -12.81 -19.31 -25.43
N GLY A 509 -12.80 -18.21 -26.19
CA GLY A 509 -14.00 -17.38 -26.29
C GLY A 509 -13.81 -16.05 -26.99
N SER A 510 -14.84 -15.20 -26.85
CA SER A 510 -14.81 -13.82 -27.32
C SER A 510 -14.34 -12.91 -26.19
N TYR A 511 -13.50 -11.96 -26.56
CA TYR A 511 -12.84 -11.04 -25.65
C TYR A 511 -12.93 -9.61 -26.18
N ALA A 512 -12.98 -8.64 -25.29
CA ALA A 512 -12.93 -7.23 -25.63
C ALA A 512 -11.70 -6.58 -25.01
N ILE A 513 -10.95 -5.79 -25.79
CA ILE A 513 -9.91 -4.91 -25.24
C ILE A 513 -10.54 -3.55 -24.97
N GLU A 514 -10.42 -3.05 -23.75
CA GLU A 514 -10.87 -1.72 -23.37
C GLU A 514 -9.74 -0.83 -22.85
N VAL A 515 -9.93 0.47 -23.04
CA VAL A 515 -9.02 1.52 -22.56
C VAL A 515 -9.80 2.71 -22.02
N GLY A 516 -9.23 3.36 -21.01
CA GLY A 516 -9.63 4.69 -20.59
C GLY A 516 -8.60 5.30 -19.65
N LEU A 517 -8.95 6.47 -19.09
CA LEU A 517 -8.08 7.22 -18.20
C LEU A 517 -8.79 7.49 -16.87
N TYR A 518 -8.06 7.47 -15.78
CA TYR A 518 -8.56 7.86 -14.47
C TYR A 518 -7.53 8.65 -13.68
N ASP A 519 -8.00 9.48 -12.76
CA ASP A 519 -7.13 10.15 -11.81
C ASP A 519 -6.66 9.15 -10.75
N GLY A 520 -5.35 8.90 -10.69
CA GLY A 520 -4.76 7.95 -9.76
C GLY A 520 -5.02 8.26 -8.29
N ALA A 521 -5.30 9.52 -7.93
CA ALA A 521 -5.55 9.92 -6.55
C ALA A 521 -7.01 9.69 -6.11
N SER A 522 -7.97 9.95 -7.00
CA SER A 522 -9.41 9.88 -6.68
C SER A 522 -10.12 8.65 -7.23
N GLY A 523 -9.51 7.94 -8.19
CA GLY A 523 -10.16 6.88 -8.96
C GLY A 523 -11.13 7.41 -10.03
N GLN A 524 -11.35 8.72 -10.11
CA GLN A 524 -12.33 9.29 -11.02
C GLN A 524 -11.91 9.08 -12.49
N ARG A 525 -12.77 8.42 -13.26
CA ARG A 525 -12.56 8.17 -14.69
C ARG A 525 -12.88 9.40 -15.53
N LEU A 526 -12.11 9.59 -16.60
CA LEU A 526 -12.35 10.64 -17.58
C LEU A 526 -13.47 10.24 -18.54
N PRO A 527 -14.47 11.11 -18.75
CA PRO A 527 -15.52 10.84 -19.71
C PRO A 527 -14.98 10.87 -21.14
N VAL A 528 -15.49 9.97 -21.97
CA VAL A 528 -15.39 9.99 -23.42
C VAL A 528 -16.45 10.95 -23.95
N LEU A 529 -16.02 11.94 -24.72
CA LEU A 529 -16.89 12.95 -25.31
C LEU A 529 -17.21 12.60 -26.76
N ASP A 530 -18.48 12.76 -27.14
CA ASP A 530 -18.91 12.68 -28.53
C ASP A 530 -18.63 13.99 -29.31
N ALA A 531 -18.98 14.00 -30.60
CA ALA A 531 -18.79 15.17 -31.46
C ALA A 531 -19.58 16.43 -31.02
N ALA A 532 -20.61 16.27 -30.20
CA ALA A 532 -21.38 17.36 -29.60
C ALA A 532 -20.84 17.76 -28.21
N GLY A 533 -19.77 17.11 -27.72
CA GLY A 533 -19.19 17.34 -26.41
C GLY A 533 -19.97 16.69 -25.26
N GLN A 534 -20.90 15.78 -25.55
CA GLN A 534 -21.66 15.05 -24.54
C GLN A 534 -20.91 13.79 -24.11
N ALA A 535 -20.98 13.46 -22.82
CA ALA A 535 -20.33 12.27 -22.28
C ALA A 535 -21.09 10.99 -22.70
N GLY A 536 -20.43 10.10 -23.43
CA GLY A 536 -20.99 8.83 -23.91
C GLY A 536 -20.57 7.59 -23.12
N GLY A 537 -19.67 7.75 -22.15
CA GLY A 537 -19.05 6.70 -21.33
C GLY A 537 -17.74 7.20 -20.74
N ASP A 538 -16.93 6.31 -20.16
CA ASP A 538 -15.62 6.63 -19.57
C ASP A 538 -14.51 5.65 -20.02
N ARG A 539 -14.83 4.84 -21.03
CA ARG A 539 -13.97 3.83 -21.65
C ARG A 539 -14.30 3.65 -23.13
N VAL A 540 -13.35 3.08 -23.86
CA VAL A 540 -13.47 2.74 -25.28
C VAL A 540 -13.13 1.27 -25.47
N ILE A 541 -13.99 0.52 -26.17
CA ILE A 541 -13.66 -0.83 -26.65
C ILE A 541 -12.86 -0.69 -27.94
N LEU A 542 -11.60 -1.13 -27.92
CA LEU A 542 -10.69 -1.05 -29.07
C LEU A 542 -10.99 -2.15 -30.08
N ALA A 543 -11.10 -3.40 -29.62
CA ALA A 543 -11.30 -4.56 -30.47
C ALA A 543 -12.12 -5.64 -29.76
N ASN A 544 -12.89 -6.40 -30.54
CA ASN A 544 -13.42 -7.69 -30.13
C ASN A 544 -12.59 -8.79 -30.80
N LEU A 545 -12.01 -9.67 -29.99
CA LEU A 545 -11.08 -10.71 -30.39
C LEU A 545 -11.66 -12.08 -30.07
N ARG A 546 -11.28 -13.09 -30.84
CA ARG A 546 -11.56 -14.49 -30.50
C ARG A 546 -10.26 -15.17 -30.15
N LEU A 547 -10.18 -15.71 -28.94
CA LEU A 547 -9.01 -16.43 -28.46
C LEU A 547 -9.32 -17.92 -28.45
N ASP A 548 -8.45 -18.68 -29.13
CA ASP A 548 -8.41 -20.13 -29.07
C ASP A 548 -7.23 -20.56 -28.17
N ARG A 549 -7.24 -21.81 -27.72
CA ARG A 549 -6.21 -22.38 -26.84
C ARG A 549 -4.84 -22.55 -27.50
#